data_AF-A0A7J6VV39-F1
#
_entry.id   AF-A0A7J6VV39-F1
#
_cell.length_a   1.000
_cell.length_b   1.000
_cell.length_c   1.000
_cell.angle_alpha   90.00
_cell.angle_beta   90.00
_cell.angle_gamma   90.00
#
_symmetry.space_group_name_H-M   'P 1'
#
loop_
_entity.id
_entity.type
_entity.pdbx_description
1 polymer ?
#
loop_
_entity_poly.entity_id
_entity_poly.type
_entity_poly.pdbx_seq_one_letter_code
_entity_poly.pdbx_strand_id
1 'polypeptide(L)'
;MINVGIDLGNTNSVVAGAKMDGWKPKILPNAEGQTTTPSVVAYTQNGDILVGQTAKTQASMNPDNTFYSVKRFIGRKMSEVDHASP
;
A
#
# COMPACT_ATOMS: atom_id res chain seq x y z
N MET A 1 3.59 -15.54 19.86
CA MET A 1 3.47 -15.40 18.38
C MET A 1 2.29 -14.49 18.09
N ILE A 2 2.41 -13.58 17.11
CA ILE A 2 1.33 -12.68 16.70
C ILE A 2 0.91 -13.11 15.29
N ASN A 3 -0.39 -13.35 15.10
CA ASN A 3 -0.98 -13.55 13.79
C ASN A 3 -1.35 -12.18 13.22
N VAL A 4 -1.05 -11.97 11.95
CA VAL A 4 -1.28 -10.69 11.26
C VAL A 4 -2.26 -10.89 10.11
N GLY A 5 -3.31 -10.07 10.09
CA GLY A 5 -4.20 -9.91 8.94
C GLY A 5 -3.85 -8.63 8.20
N ILE A 6 -3.69 -8.70 6.88
CA ILE A 6 -3.37 -7.56 6.03
C ILE A 6 -4.49 -7.40 5.01
N ASP A 7 -5.20 -6.26 5.08
CA ASP A 7 -6.02 -5.80 3.97
C ASP A 7 -5.14 -4.98 3.03
N LEU A 8 -4.81 -5.57 1.88
CA LEU A 8 -4.05 -4.90 0.83
C LEU A 8 -5.02 -4.22 -0.12
N GLY A 9 -5.49 -3.01 0.20
CA GLY A 9 -6.46 -2.29 -0.64
C GLY A 9 -5.82 -1.54 -1.81
N ASN A 10 -6.65 -1.11 -2.78
CA ASN A 10 -6.15 -0.38 -3.95
C ASN A 10 -5.59 1.01 -3.60
N THR A 11 -6.23 1.70 -2.66
CA THR A 11 -5.90 3.09 -2.28
C THR A 11 -5.22 3.16 -0.92
N ASN A 12 -5.69 2.37 0.03
CA ASN A 12 -5.12 2.26 1.37
C ASN A 12 -5.02 0.79 1.76
N SER A 13 -4.11 0.47 2.67
CA SER A 13 -3.92 -0.83 3.26
C SER A 13 -3.97 -0.73 4.79
N VAL A 14 -4.35 -1.83 5.44
CA VAL A 14 -4.54 -1.91 6.89
C VAL A 14 -3.93 -3.20 7.42
N VAL A 15 -3.37 -3.13 8.63
CA VAL A 15 -2.83 -4.31 9.32
C VAL A 15 -3.55 -4.46 10.66
N ALA A 16 -4.00 -5.68 10.94
CA ALA A 16 -4.54 -6.08 12.24
C ALA A 16 -3.67 -7.19 12.84
N GLY A 17 -3.40 -7.12 14.13
CA GLY A 17 -2.68 -8.14 14.89
C GLY A 17 -3.55 -8.79 15.95
N ALA A 18 -3.36 -10.09 16.16
CA ALA A 18 -3.97 -10.85 17.27
C ALA A 18 -2.92 -11.74 17.95
N LYS A 19 -2.95 -11.81 19.28
CA LYS A 19 -2.20 -12.83 20.02
C LYS A 19 -2.98 -14.14 20.03
N MET A 20 -2.27 -15.27 19.95
CA MET A 20 -2.85 -16.61 19.81
C MET A 20 -3.76 -17.03 20.99
N ASP A 21 -3.60 -16.41 22.14
CA ASP A 21 -4.25 -16.70 23.42
C ASP A 21 -5.58 -15.95 23.64
N GLY A 22 -6.34 -15.69 22.58
CA GLY A 22 -7.78 -15.36 22.69
C GLY A 22 -8.14 -13.87 22.77
N TRP A 23 -7.25 -12.97 22.35
CA TRP A 23 -7.60 -11.54 22.21
C TRP A 23 -8.32 -11.24 20.89
N LYS A 24 -9.25 -10.28 20.94
CA LYS A 24 -9.85 -9.70 19.74
C LYS A 24 -8.77 -9.01 18.89
N PRO A 25 -8.75 -9.20 17.55
CA PRO A 25 -7.82 -8.51 16.67
C PRO A 25 -7.88 -6.99 16.86
N LYS A 26 -6.72 -6.33 16.87
CA LYS A 26 -6.61 -4.87 16.93
C LYS A 26 -5.88 -4.34 15.72
N ILE A 27 -6.31 -3.18 15.22
CA ILE A 27 -5.59 -2.45 14.17
C ILE A 27 -4.25 -1.99 14.73
N LEU A 28 -3.19 -2.20 13.96
CA LEU A 28 -1.83 -1.76 14.28
C LEU A 28 -1.57 -0.44 13.55
N PRO A 29 -1.28 0.67 14.27
CA PRO A 29 -0.87 1.91 13.64
C PRO A 29 0.46 1.73 12.88
N ASN A 30 0.63 2.45 11.79
CA ASN A 30 1.91 2.56 11.09
C ASN A 30 2.90 3.47 11.85
N ALA A 31 4.10 3.65 11.29
CA ALA A 31 5.15 4.48 11.91
C ALA A 31 4.73 5.95 12.07
N GLU A 32 3.78 6.41 11.25
CA GLU A 32 3.19 7.74 11.28
C GLU A 32 1.99 7.86 12.25
N GLY A 33 1.66 6.80 12.99
CA GLY A 33 0.56 6.77 13.95
C GLY A 33 -0.83 6.63 13.32
N GLN A 34 -0.91 6.38 12.02
CA GLN A 34 -2.17 6.22 11.28
C GLN A 34 -2.59 4.75 11.24
N THR A 35 -3.90 4.49 11.30
CA THR A 35 -4.47 3.13 11.22
C THR A 35 -4.58 2.59 9.80
N THR A 36 -4.35 3.43 8.79
CA THR A 36 -4.32 3.06 7.38
C THR A 36 -3.07 3.63 6.73
N THR A 37 -2.48 2.89 5.81
CA THR A 37 -1.32 3.34 5.04
C THR A 37 -1.70 3.48 3.56
N PRO A 38 -1.41 4.61 2.88
CA PRO A 38 -1.64 4.71 1.44
C PRO A 38 -0.97 3.58 0.67
N SER A 39 -1.68 2.97 -0.28
CA SER A 39 -1.14 1.93 -1.17
C SER A 39 -0.34 2.58 -2.31
N VAL A 40 0.74 3.26 -1.92
CA VAL A 40 1.61 4.04 -2.80
C VAL A 40 3.05 3.67 -2.49
N VAL A 41 3.83 3.44 -3.54
CA VAL A 41 5.27 3.18 -3.48
C VAL A 41 5.96 4.17 -4.42
N ALA A 42 7.10 4.71 -4.02
CA ALA A 42 7.92 5.53 -4.90
C ALA A 42 9.39 5.16 -4.79
N TYR A 43 10.12 5.26 -5.90
CA TYR A 43 11.58 5.16 -5.92
C TYR A 43 12.17 6.57 -6.01
N THR A 44 13.13 6.88 -5.15
CA THR A 44 13.87 8.15 -5.20
C THR A 44 14.96 8.09 -6.25
N GLN A 45 15.50 9.24 -6.65
CA GLN A 45 16.63 9.32 -7.58
C GLN A 45 17.89 8.61 -7.05
N ASN A 46 18.03 8.50 -5.73
CA ASN A 46 19.16 7.84 -5.08
C ASN A 46 18.94 6.33 -4.89
N GLY A 47 17.78 5.80 -5.29
CA GLY A 47 17.44 4.38 -5.19
C GLY A 47 16.71 3.96 -3.91
N ASP A 48 16.36 4.91 -3.03
CA ASP A 48 15.57 4.61 -1.83
C ASP A 48 14.12 4.29 -2.18
N ILE A 49 13.50 3.43 -1.36
CA ILE A 49 12.08 3.07 -1.50
C ILE A 49 11.26 3.81 -0.45
N LEU A 50 10.31 4.62 -0.92
CA LEU A 50 9.30 5.26 -0.09
C LEU A 50 8.00 4.48 -0.17
N VAL A 51 7.30 4.34 0.95
CA VAL A 51 5.99 3.67 1.03
C VAL A 51 5.01 4.53 1.81
N GLY A 52 3.72 4.45 1.48
CA GLY A 52 2.68 5.07 2.28
C GLY A 52 2.61 6.58 2.13
N GLN A 53 2.52 7.29 3.26
CA GLN A 53 2.27 8.73 3.26
C GLN A 53 3.43 9.50 2.63
N THR A 54 4.68 9.09 2.89
CA THR A 54 5.87 9.74 2.32
C THR A 54 5.88 9.63 0.79
N ALA A 55 5.57 8.45 0.24
CA ALA A 55 5.46 8.25 -1.21
C ALA A 55 4.32 9.09 -1.82
N LYS A 56 3.16 9.14 -1.15
CA LYS A 56 2.00 9.92 -1.59
C LYS A 56 2.29 11.43 -1.62
N THR A 57 2.99 11.96 -0.61
CA THR A 57 3.28 13.39 -0.50
C THR A 57 4.15 13.90 -1.66
N GLN A 58 5.10 13.10 -2.13
CA GLN A 58 6.02 13.50 -3.22
C GLN A 58 5.51 13.16 -4.63
N ALA A 59 4.34 12.53 -4.76
CA ALA A 59 3.84 12.00 -6.02
C ALA A 59 3.73 13.04 -7.15
N SER A 60 3.43 14.30 -6.83
CA SER A 60 3.34 15.38 -7.81
C SER A 60 4.71 15.84 -8.35
N MET A 61 5.77 15.67 -7.56
CA MET A 61 7.14 16.08 -7.93
C MET A 61 7.92 14.95 -8.61
N ASN A 62 7.51 13.70 -8.42
CA ASN A 62 8.15 12.51 -8.99
C ASN A 62 7.10 11.54 -9.56
N PRO A 63 6.26 11.99 -10.51
CA PRO A 63 5.11 11.21 -10.97
C PRO A 63 5.51 9.89 -11.63
N ASP A 64 6.58 9.91 -12.44
CA ASP A 64 7.00 8.75 -13.23
C ASP A 64 7.58 7.61 -12.38
N ASN A 65 8.09 7.92 -11.19
CA ASN A 65 8.62 6.93 -10.24
C ASN A 65 7.71 6.74 -9.02
N THR A 66 6.44 7.15 -9.11
CA THR A 66 5.43 6.96 -8.04
C THR A 66 4.28 6.10 -8.52
N PHE A 67 4.07 4.97 -7.85
CA PHE A 67 3.14 3.93 -8.26
C PHE A 67 1.99 3.83 -7.27
N TYR A 68 0.76 3.87 -7.80
CA TYR A 68 -0.50 3.76 -7.05
C TYR A 68 -1.54 3.04 -7.90
N SER A 69 -2.65 2.62 -7.29
CA SER A 69 -3.69 1.81 -7.95
C SER A 69 -3.19 0.49 -8.57
N VAL A 70 -2.03 -0.01 -8.11
CA VAL A 70 -1.37 -1.21 -8.66
C VAL A 70 -2.28 -2.44 -8.57
N LYS A 71 -3.13 -2.52 -7.53
CA LYS A 71 -4.08 -3.63 -7.35
C LYS A 71 -5.06 -3.80 -8.52
N ARG A 72 -5.31 -2.76 -9.33
CA ARG A 72 -6.14 -2.85 -10.55
C ARG A 72 -5.49 -3.66 -11.68
N PHE A 73 -4.18 -3.90 -11.59
CA PHE A 73 -3.38 -4.56 -12.62
C PHE A 73 -2.85 -5.93 -12.17
N ILE A 74 -2.85 -6.21 -10.86
CA ILE A 74 -2.43 -7.52 -10.33
C ILE A 74 -3.29 -8.63 -10.93
N GLY A 75 -2.63 -9.68 -11.42
CA GLY A 75 -3.28 -10.85 -12.02
C GLY A 75 -3.82 -10.63 -13.44
N ARG A 76 -3.63 -9.44 -14.03
CA ARG A 76 -4.01 -9.14 -15.42
C ARG A 76 -2.83 -9.34 -16.36
N LYS A 77 -3.12 -9.76 -17.59
CA LYS A 77 -2.17 -9.76 -18.70
C LYS A 77 -2.04 -8.36 -19.26
N MET A 78 -0.91 -8.06 -19.90
CA MET A 78 -0.66 -6.74 -20.51
C MET A 78 -1.76 -6.35 -21.51
N SER A 79 -2.24 -7.29 -22.32
CA SER A 79 -3.33 -7.07 -23.28
C SER A 79 -4.64 -6.62 -22.63
N GLU A 80 -4.86 -6.94 -21.36
CA GLU A 80 -6.06 -6.55 -20.62
C GLU A 80 -5.92 -5.13 -20.06
N VAL A 81 -4.71 -4.59 -19.88
CA VAL A 81 -4.44 -3.28 -19.27
C VAL A 81 -4.75 -2.14 -20.24
N ASP A 82 -4.47 -2.32 -21.54
CA ASP A 82 -4.68 -1.32 -22.59
C ASP A 82 -6.16 -1.04 -22.92
N HIS A 83 -7.08 -1.91 -22.47
CA HIS A 83 -8.52 -1.80 -22.74
C HIS A 83 -9.31 -1.17 -21.57
N ALA A 84 -8.64 -0.42 -20.69
CA ALA A 84 -9.36 0.44 -19.76
C ALA A 84 -10.13 1.51 -20.57
N SER A 85 -11.44 1.29 -20.68
CA SER A 85 -12.43 2.14 -21.36
C SER A 85 -12.27 3.63 -21.02
N PRO A 86 -12.69 4.54 -21.93
CA PRO A 86 -12.56 5.99 -21.79
C PRO A 86 -13.12 6.56 -20.49
#